data_AF-A0A0M3UAP0-F1
#
_entry.id   AF-A0A0M3UAP0-F1
#
_cell.length_a   1.000
_cell.length_b   1.000
_cell.length_c   1.000
_cell.angle_alpha   90.00
_cell.angle_beta   90.00
_cell.angle_gamma   90.00
#
_symmetry.space_group_name_H-M   'P 1'
#
loop_
_entity.id
_entity.type
_entity.pdbx_description
1 polymer ?
#
loop_
_entity_poly.entity_id
_entity_poly.type
_entity_poly.pdbx_seq_one_letter_code
_entity_poly.pdbx_strand_id
1 'polypeptide(L)'
;MAAVTRLHEWLALETTRALRTPGPDEAVLGLLVAGYVRVALEATDLLAVRLTERLYLPDAARERIDRIQADEVAEWQRWLSAARPDLPDADAGQDREDDRRRLRTDPPPPALPRGAGRADGRRPRRARSSPSHRAPG
;
A
#
# COMPACT_ATOMS: atom_id res chain seq x y z
N MET A 1 23.14 0.07 5.25
CA MET A 1 22.49 0.82 6.35
C MET A 1 23.06 2.21 6.58
N ALA A 2 24.38 2.39 6.76
CA ALA A 2 24.96 3.70 7.09
C ALA A 2 24.54 4.84 6.14
N ALA A 3 24.54 4.61 4.82
CA ALA A 3 24.09 5.60 3.82
C ALA A 3 22.61 6.00 4.00
N VAL A 4 21.72 5.01 4.20
CA VAL A 4 20.29 5.26 4.42
C VAL A 4 20.06 5.99 5.73
N THR A 5 20.73 5.59 6.82
CA THR A 5 20.67 6.31 8.09
C THR A 5 21.13 7.75 7.94
N ARG A 6 22.25 7.96 7.25
CA ARG A 6 22.82 9.29 7.00
C ARG A 6 21.85 10.21 6.27
N LEU A 7 21.15 9.69 5.26
CA LEU A 7 20.13 10.44 4.56
C LEU A 7 18.98 10.86 5.49
N HIS A 8 18.48 9.95 6.33
CA HIS A 8 17.42 10.28 7.29
C HIS A 8 17.88 11.32 8.32
N GLU A 9 19.13 11.30 8.75
CA GLU A 9 19.68 12.35 9.62
C GLU A 9 19.67 13.73 8.93
N TRP A 10 20.03 13.80 7.65
CA TRP A 10 19.97 15.05 6.88
C TRP A 10 18.54 15.55 6.71
N LEU A 11 17.60 14.67 6.38
CA LEU A 11 16.19 15.02 6.31
C LEU A 11 15.65 15.50 7.66
N ALA A 12 15.99 14.83 8.76
CA ALA A 12 15.60 15.24 10.11
C ALA A 12 16.15 16.62 10.51
N LEU A 13 17.38 16.95 10.09
CA LEU A 13 17.97 18.28 10.28
C LEU A 13 17.21 19.35 9.50
N GLU A 14 16.82 19.07 8.26
CA GLU A 14 15.99 19.98 7.45
C GLU A 14 14.60 20.18 8.03
N THR A 15 13.97 19.11 8.48
CA THR A 15 12.69 19.19 9.20
C THR A 15 12.83 20.09 10.43
N THR A 16 13.86 19.88 11.25
CA THR A 16 14.11 20.72 12.43
C THR A 16 14.33 22.19 12.05
N ARG A 17 15.05 22.47 10.95
CA ARG A 17 15.25 23.84 10.45
C ARG A 17 13.95 24.49 10.03
N ALA A 18 13.10 23.77 9.28
CA ALA A 18 11.78 24.27 8.88
C ALA A 18 10.92 24.62 10.10
N LEU A 19 10.83 23.71 11.07
CA LEU A 19 10.03 23.88 12.29
C LEU A 19 10.52 25.01 13.21
N ARG A 20 11.82 25.32 13.17
CA ARG A 20 12.41 26.39 13.98
C ARG A 20 12.46 27.75 13.27
N THR A 21 12.10 27.79 11.99
CA THR A 21 12.08 29.05 11.24
C THR A 21 10.85 29.84 11.66
N PRO A 22 11.00 31.08 12.17
CA PRO A 22 9.86 31.90 12.54
C PRO A 22 9.01 32.22 11.32
N GLY A 23 7.70 32.04 11.44
CA GLY A 23 6.75 32.26 10.36
C GLY A 23 5.39 31.68 10.72
N PRO A 24 4.39 31.89 9.85
CA PRO A 24 3.09 31.29 10.04
C PRO A 24 3.12 29.80 9.63
N ASP A 25 2.23 29.01 10.20
CA ASP A 25 2.19 27.54 10.03
C ASP A 25 2.06 27.12 8.55
N GLU A 26 1.35 27.89 7.73
CA GLU A 26 1.20 27.62 6.29
C GLU A 26 2.53 27.68 5.51
N ALA A 27 3.56 28.35 6.05
CA ALA A 27 4.87 28.44 5.42
C ALA A 27 5.73 27.19 5.66
N VAL A 28 5.41 26.40 6.71
CA VAL A 28 6.23 25.25 7.13
C VAL A 28 6.33 24.21 6.03
N LEU A 29 5.23 23.89 5.34
CA LEU A 29 5.25 22.94 4.22
C LEU A 29 6.23 23.36 3.11
N GLY A 30 6.24 24.65 2.76
CA GLY A 30 7.17 25.18 1.76
C GLY A 30 8.62 25.02 2.18
N LEU A 31 8.92 25.23 3.47
CA LEU A 31 10.25 25.05 4.04
C LEU A 31 10.67 23.57 4.07
N LEU A 32 9.75 22.66 4.40
CA LEU A 32 10.00 21.21 4.35
C LEU A 32 10.33 20.74 2.92
N VAL A 33 9.56 21.19 1.93
CA VAL A 33 9.82 20.90 0.52
C VAL A 33 11.17 21.45 0.08
N ALA A 34 11.49 22.70 0.44
CA ALA A 34 12.77 23.30 0.10
C ALA A 34 13.95 22.53 0.73
N GLY A 35 13.85 22.14 1.99
CA GLY A 35 14.85 21.32 2.68
C GLY A 35 15.02 19.94 2.04
N TYR A 36 13.92 19.26 1.71
CA TYR A 36 13.95 17.98 1.01
C TYR A 36 14.63 18.10 -0.36
N VAL A 37 14.25 19.09 -1.18
CA VAL A 37 14.84 19.33 -2.50
C VAL A 37 16.33 19.61 -2.35
N ARG A 38 16.72 20.40 -1.36
CA ARG A 38 18.13 20.69 -1.11
C ARG A 38 18.92 19.42 -0.77
N VAL A 39 18.42 18.57 0.12
CA VAL A 39 19.05 17.27 0.41
C VAL A 39 19.08 16.37 -0.83
N ALA A 40 18.01 16.33 -1.62
CA ALA A 40 17.98 15.52 -2.84
C ALA A 40 19.03 15.96 -3.88
N LEU A 41 19.33 17.26 -3.95
CA LEU A 41 20.36 17.83 -4.82
C LEU A 41 21.79 17.69 -4.24
N GLU A 42 21.97 17.89 -2.94
CA GLU A 42 23.28 17.80 -2.27
C GLU A 42 23.70 16.33 -2.01
N ALA A 43 22.75 15.42 -1.92
CA ALA A 43 22.93 14.04 -1.48
C ALA A 43 22.37 13.02 -2.49
N THR A 44 22.39 13.34 -3.78
CA THR A 44 21.71 12.55 -4.81
C THR A 44 22.08 11.06 -4.78
N ASP A 45 23.35 10.73 -4.56
CA ASP A 45 23.80 9.34 -4.45
C ASP A 45 23.19 8.62 -3.24
N LEU A 46 23.09 9.29 -2.09
CA LEU A 46 22.44 8.73 -0.91
C LEU A 46 20.94 8.52 -1.13
N LEU A 47 20.29 9.45 -1.85
CA LEU A 47 18.89 9.30 -2.23
C LEU A 47 18.69 8.13 -3.21
N ALA A 48 19.56 8.01 -4.22
CA ALA A 48 19.53 6.90 -5.17
C ALA A 48 19.68 5.56 -4.46
N VAL A 49 20.69 5.44 -3.58
CA VAL A 49 20.89 4.25 -2.73
C VAL A 49 19.66 3.94 -1.87
N ARG A 50 19.05 4.95 -1.24
CA ARG A 50 17.81 4.75 -0.47
C ARG A 50 16.69 4.16 -1.32
N LEU A 51 16.51 4.67 -2.55
CA LEU A 51 15.45 4.23 -3.44
C LEU A 51 15.68 2.81 -3.98
N THR A 52 16.93 2.46 -4.31
CA THR A 52 17.27 1.17 -4.92
C THR A 52 17.51 0.06 -3.89
N GLU A 53 18.15 0.38 -2.77
CA GLU A 53 18.60 -0.64 -1.80
C GLU A 53 17.59 -0.93 -0.70
N ARG A 54 16.58 -0.08 -0.48
CA ARG A 54 15.55 -0.32 0.56
C ARG A 54 14.91 -1.70 0.42
N LEU A 55 14.69 -2.16 -0.81
CA LEU A 55 14.09 -3.47 -1.09
C LEU A 55 14.98 -4.65 -0.66
N TYR A 56 16.28 -4.44 -0.48
CA TYR A 56 17.25 -5.47 -0.14
C TYR A 56 17.74 -5.40 1.31
N LEU A 57 17.14 -4.53 2.13
CA LEU A 57 17.51 -4.43 3.53
C LEU A 57 17.06 -5.66 4.33
N PRO A 58 17.82 -6.08 5.35
CA PRO A 58 17.34 -7.04 6.34
C PRO A 58 16.03 -6.57 6.99
N ASP A 59 15.14 -7.49 7.36
CA ASP A 59 13.79 -7.16 7.83
C ASP A 59 13.78 -6.19 9.01
N ALA A 60 14.61 -6.42 10.03
CA ALA A 60 14.71 -5.52 11.19
C ALA A 60 15.14 -4.08 10.81
N ALA A 61 16.00 -3.95 9.79
CA ALA A 61 16.43 -2.66 9.28
C ALA A 61 15.32 -1.97 8.46
N ARG A 62 14.61 -2.76 7.65
CA ARG A 62 13.46 -2.30 6.87
C ARG A 62 12.34 -1.80 7.77
N GLU A 63 11.94 -2.57 8.78
CA GLU A 63 10.92 -2.18 9.76
C GLU A 63 11.27 -0.87 10.48
N ARG A 64 12.56 -0.70 10.84
CA ARG A 64 13.02 0.56 11.44
C ARG A 64 12.86 1.74 10.48
N ILE A 65 13.24 1.57 9.22
CA ILE A 65 13.14 2.62 8.20
C ILE A 65 11.68 2.92 7.83
N ASP A 66 10.83 1.91 7.81
CA ASP A 66 9.40 2.09 7.54
C ASP A 66 8.71 2.86 8.67
N ARG A 67 9.08 2.61 9.94
CA ARG A 67 8.61 3.43 11.07
C ARG A 67 9.04 4.89 10.96
N ILE A 68 10.32 5.15 10.66
CA ILE A 68 10.82 6.52 10.48
C ILE A 68 10.07 7.22 9.34
N GLN A 69 9.84 6.53 8.22
CA GLN A 69 9.08 7.09 7.11
C GLN A 69 7.61 7.35 7.47
N ALA A 70 6.97 6.50 8.26
CA ALA A 70 5.60 6.71 8.72
C ALA A 70 5.51 7.99 9.59
N ASP A 71 6.45 8.17 10.51
CA ASP A 71 6.52 9.37 11.36
C ASP A 71 6.77 10.63 10.52
N GLU A 72 7.68 10.55 9.54
CA GLU A 72 7.93 11.64 8.57
C GLU A 72 6.67 11.97 7.76
N VAL A 73 5.98 10.98 7.19
CA VAL A 73 4.76 11.20 6.40
C VAL A 73 3.67 11.85 7.24
N ALA A 74 3.47 11.40 8.48
CA ALA A 74 2.48 11.98 9.38
C ALA A 74 2.79 13.46 9.69
N GLU A 75 4.07 13.82 9.85
CA GLU A 75 4.49 15.22 10.02
C GLU A 75 4.17 16.05 8.77
N TRP A 76 4.47 15.53 7.58
CA TRP A 76 4.17 16.22 6.33
C TRP A 76 2.67 16.39 6.10
N GLN A 77 1.85 15.40 6.47
CA GLN A 77 0.39 15.47 6.41
C GLN A 77 -0.15 16.58 7.31
N ARG A 78 0.36 16.72 8.54
CA ARG A 78 -0.02 17.82 9.45
C ARG A 78 0.19 19.19 8.80
N TRP A 79 1.37 19.44 8.24
CA TRP A 79 1.68 20.73 7.61
C TRP A 79 1.00 20.93 6.26
N LEU A 80 0.70 19.85 5.54
CA LEU A 80 -0.12 19.91 4.33
C LEU A 80 -1.53 20.38 4.67
N SER A 81 -2.16 19.82 5.69
CA SER A 81 -3.50 20.23 6.14
C SER A 81 -3.52 21.68 6.64
N ALA A 82 -2.45 22.14 7.32
CA ALA A 82 -2.32 23.54 7.73
C ALA A 82 -2.17 24.50 6.55
N ALA A 83 -1.32 24.18 5.57
CA ALA A 83 -1.05 25.03 4.42
C ALA A 83 -2.17 24.99 3.36
N ARG A 84 -2.93 23.91 3.29
CA ARG A 84 -3.98 23.65 2.28
C ARG A 84 -5.24 23.08 2.92
N PRO A 85 -5.95 23.89 3.74
CA PRO A 85 -7.20 23.46 4.39
C PRO A 85 -8.34 23.22 3.40
N ASP A 86 -8.17 23.64 2.14
CA ASP A 86 -9.09 23.39 1.03
C ASP A 86 -8.99 21.96 0.47
N LEU A 87 -7.93 21.22 0.80
CA LEU A 87 -7.77 19.84 0.36
C LEU A 87 -8.50 18.87 1.29
N PRO A 88 -9.08 17.79 0.74
CA PRO A 88 -9.62 16.71 1.56
C PRO A 88 -8.50 16.08 2.40
N ASP A 89 -8.88 15.56 3.57
CA ASP A 89 -7.97 15.06 4.59
C ASP A 89 -6.86 14.16 4.01
N ALA A 90 -5.61 14.57 4.22
CA ALA A 90 -4.45 13.95 3.60
C ALA A 90 -4.23 12.51 4.07
N ASP A 91 -4.60 12.22 5.32
CA ASP A 91 -4.55 10.88 5.91
C ASP A 91 -5.50 9.92 5.19
N ALA A 92 -6.73 10.38 4.92
CA ALA A 92 -7.71 9.61 4.16
C ALA A 92 -7.29 9.36 2.70
N GLY A 93 -6.39 10.18 2.14
CA GLY A 93 -5.76 9.93 0.85
C GLY A 93 -4.79 8.74 0.89
N GLN A 94 -3.95 8.69 1.93
CA GLN A 94 -2.93 7.67 2.11
C GLN A 94 -3.54 6.30 2.42
N ASP A 95 -4.53 6.21 3.31
CA ASP A 95 -5.21 4.95 3.65
C ASP A 95 -5.79 4.26 2.41
N ARG A 96 -6.39 5.04 1.51
CA ARG A 96 -6.93 4.51 0.24
C ARG A 96 -5.84 3.99 -0.69
N GLU A 97 -4.67 4.63 -0.70
CA GLU A 97 -3.56 4.20 -1.54
C GLU A 97 -2.87 2.96 -0.97
N ASP A 98 -2.77 2.86 0.35
CA ASP A 98 -2.26 1.66 1.03
C ASP A 98 -3.20 0.47 0.83
N ASP A 99 -4.52 0.67 0.93
CA ASP A 99 -5.52 -0.35 0.57
C ASP A 99 -5.37 -0.80 -0.89
N ARG A 100 -5.19 0.13 -1.83
CA ARG A 100 -4.93 -0.20 -3.24
C ARG A 100 -3.64 -1.00 -3.43
N ARG A 101 -2.58 -0.69 -2.68
CA ARG A 101 -1.32 -1.47 -2.73
C ARG A 101 -1.51 -2.87 -2.19
N ARG A 102 -2.19 -3.03 -1.04
CA ARG A 102 -2.52 -4.33 -0.45
C ARG A 102 -3.25 -5.22 -1.45
N LEU A 103 -4.29 -4.67 -2.11
CA LEU A 103 -5.06 -5.35 -3.15
C LEU A 103 -4.22 -5.75 -4.38
N ARG A 104 -3.13 -5.04 -4.70
CA ARG A 104 -2.21 -5.41 -5.79
C ARG A 104 -1.21 -6.49 -5.41
N THR A 105 -0.83 -6.56 -4.14
CA THR A 105 0.15 -7.53 -3.63
C THR A 105 -0.46 -8.87 -3.22
N ASP A 106 -1.78 -8.94 -3.04
CA ASP A 106 -2.46 -10.22 -2.80
C ASP A 106 -2.29 -11.14 -4.03
N PRO A 107 -1.85 -12.40 -3.84
CA PRO A 107 -1.80 -13.36 -4.93
C PRO A 107 -3.23 -13.58 -5.45
N PRO A 108 -3.43 -13.68 -6.78
CA PRO A 108 -4.75 -13.96 -7.33
C PRO A 108 -5.29 -15.25 -6.71
N PRO A 109 -6.61 -15.35 -6.44
CA PRO A 109 -7.19 -16.56 -5.89
C PRO A 109 -6.83 -17.76 -6.77
N PRO A 110 -6.55 -18.94 -6.17
CA PRO A 110 -6.15 -20.11 -6.93
C PRO A 110 -7.17 -20.38 -8.03
N ALA A 111 -6.68 -20.61 -9.25
CA ALA A 111 -7.53 -20.86 -10.40
C ALA A 111 -8.48 -22.03 -10.08
N LEU A 112 -9.79 -21.76 -10.13
CA LEU A 112 -10.80 -22.80 -9.98
C LEU A 112 -10.51 -23.92 -10.99
N PRO A 113 -10.57 -25.20 -10.58
CA PRO A 113 -10.27 -26.31 -11.47
C PRO A 113 -11.19 -26.24 -12.69
N ARG A 114 -10.60 -26.02 -13.87
CA ARG A 114 -11.30 -26.11 -15.15
C ARG A 114 -11.68 -27.57 -15.38
N GLY A 115 -12.93 -27.89 -15.09
CA GLY A 115 -13.56 -29.13 -15.54
C GLY A 115 -14.00 -30.07 -14.41
N ALA A 116 -15.06 -29.71 -13.69
CA ALA A 116 -16.05 -30.71 -13.33
C ALA A 116 -17.08 -30.72 -14.47
N GLY A 117 -16.95 -31.72 -15.35
CA GLY A 117 -17.73 -31.87 -16.56
C GLY A 117 -19.23 -31.81 -16.32
N ARG A 118 -19.93 -31.23 -17.30
CA ARG A 118 -21.38 -31.32 -17.49
C ARG A 118 -21.88 -32.71 -17.12
N ALA A 119 -22.82 -32.78 -16.18
CA ALA A 119 -23.63 -33.95 -15.92
C ALA A 119 -24.28 -34.41 -17.25
N ASP A 120 -23.87 -35.59 -17.71
CA ASP A 120 -24.38 -36.24 -18.90
C ASP A 120 -25.86 -36.60 -18.66
N GLY A 121 -26.73 -35.96 -19.43
CA GLY A 121 -28.18 -36.11 -19.36
C GLY A 121 -28.61 -37.47 -19.89
N ARG A 122 -28.53 -38.51 -19.06
CA ARG A 122 -29.21 -39.78 -19.34
C ARG A 122 -30.71 -39.60 -19.13
N ARG A 123 -31.42 -39.44 -20.25
CA ARG A 123 -32.88 -39.53 -20.33
C ARG A 123 -33.38 -40.87 -19.78
N PRO A 124 -34.46 -40.91 -18.98
CA PRO A 124 -35.06 -42.17 -18.57
C PRO A 124 -35.81 -42.81 -19.75
N ARG A 125 -35.44 -44.05 -20.09
CA ARG A 125 -36.20 -44.91 -21.01
C ARG A 125 -37.53 -45.27 -20.36
N ARG A 126 -38.61 -44.65 -20.82
CA ARG A 126 -39.97 -45.17 -20.61
C ARG A 126 -40.21 -46.35 -21.54
N ALA A 127 -40.83 -47.37 -20.96
CA ALA A 127 -41.91 -48.22 -21.47
C ALA A 127 -41.60 -49.71 -21.29
N ARG A 128 -42.41 -50.38 -20.47
CA ARG A 128 -43.57 -51.12 -20.99
C ARG A 128 -44.40 -51.65 -19.81
N SER A 129 -45.62 -51.16 -19.76
CA SER A 129 -46.73 -51.82 -19.08
C SER A 129 -47.02 -53.15 -19.77
N SER A 130 -47.33 -54.19 -19.02
CA SER A 130 -48.22 -55.27 -19.46
C SER A 130 -48.91 -55.91 -18.24
N PRO A 131 -50.12 -56.47 -18.43
CA PRO A 131 -51.19 -56.46 -17.44
C PRO A 131 -51.62 -57.85 -16.95
N SER A 132 -52.53 -57.84 -15.95
CA SER A 132 -53.42 -58.95 -15.53
C SER A 132 -52.72 -60.10 -14.77
N HIS A 133 -53.26 -60.67 -13.68
CA HIS A 133 -54.63 -61.16 -13.55
C HIS A 133 -55.06 -61.29 -12.08
N ARG A 134 -56.39 -61.23 -11.91
CA ARG A 134 -57.20 -61.20 -10.68
C ARG A 134 -57.41 -62.60 -10.05
N ALA A 135 -57.20 -62.70 -8.72
CA ALA A 135 -57.92 -63.45 -7.64
C ALA A 135 -58.31 -64.95 -7.83
N PRO A 136 -58.98 -65.66 -6.88
CA PRO A 136 -59.23 -65.44 -5.45
C PRO A 136 -58.87 -66.66 -4.55
N GLY A 137 -59.08 -66.54 -3.24
CA GLY A 137 -59.09 -67.62 -2.25
C GLY A 137 -59.37 -67.09 -0.86
#